data_AF-A0A017S884-F1
#
_entry.id   AF-A0A017S884-F1
#
_cell.length_a   1.000
_cell.length_b   1.000
_cell.length_c   1.000
_cell.angle_alpha   90.00
_cell.angle_beta   90.00
_cell.angle_gamma   90.00
#
_symmetry.space_group_name_H-M   'P 1'
#
loop_
_entity.id
_entity.type
_entity.pdbx_description
1 polymer ?
#
loop_
_entity_poly.entity_id
_entity_poly.type
_entity_poly.pdbx_seq_one_letter_code
_entity_poly.pdbx_strand_id
1 'polypeptide(L)'
;MDQIQQILEDHLQQIPDPPASSTLPEQGRPETDADLARYTSLLKEMGDIQGVVPQHTETMIQQTPPIWRGTASYRGVSAVGEGKGKKEARHRASKEVYLLLHR
;
A
#
# COMPACT_ATOMS: atom_id res chain seq x y z
N MET A 1 -15.06 22.28 48.43
CA MET A 1 -14.94 21.11 47.55
C MET A 1 -15.83 21.36 46.34
N ASP A 2 -15.41 21.48 45.09
CA ASP A 2 -14.08 21.43 44.46
C ASP A 2 -14.29 22.02 43.05
N GLN A 3 -14.17 23.34 42.90
CA GLN A 3 -14.34 24.01 41.60
C GLN A 3 -13.25 23.60 40.59
N ILE A 4 -12.15 23.02 41.11
CA ILE A 4 -11.05 22.44 40.34
C ILE A 4 -11.46 21.13 39.65
N GLN A 5 -12.42 20.37 40.19
CA GLN A 5 -12.89 19.14 39.54
C GLN A 5 -13.75 19.42 38.31
N GLN A 6 -14.49 20.52 38.28
CA GLN A 6 -15.35 20.87 37.15
C GLN A 6 -14.54 21.25 35.89
N ILE A 7 -13.36 21.84 36.08
CA ILE A 7 -12.48 22.29 34.98
C ILE A 7 -11.74 21.09 34.35
N LEU A 8 -11.41 20.07 35.15
CA LEU A 8 -10.73 18.88 34.66
C LEU A 8 -11.64 17.98 33.81
N GLU A 9 -12.95 18.02 34.06
CA GLU A 9 -13.93 17.21 33.32
C GLU A 9 -14.29 17.85 31.96
N ASP A 10 -14.35 19.19 31.87
CA ASP A 10 -14.64 19.91 30.62
C ASP A 10 -13.51 19.77 29.58
N HIS A 11 -12.26 19.62 30.03
CA HIS A 11 -11.10 19.44 29.15
C HIS A 11 -10.92 18.02 28.59
N LEU A 12 -11.62 17.00 29.12
CA LEU A 12 -11.50 15.63 28.62
C LEU A 12 -12.37 15.34 27.38
N GLN A 13 -13.24 16.27 26.98
CA GLN A 13 -14.16 16.08 25.85
C GLN A 13 -13.65 16.65 24.51
N GLN A 14 -12.41 17.11 24.45
CA GLN A 14 -11.77 17.59 23.21
C GLN A 14 -10.63 16.68 22.73
N ILE A 15 -10.84 15.37 22.78
CA ILE A 15 -10.09 14.47 21.91
C ILE A 15 -10.77 14.60 20.54
N PRO A 16 -10.20 15.29 19.54
CA PRO A 16 -10.66 15.06 18.18
C PRO A 16 -10.46 13.57 17.93
N ASP A 17 -11.52 12.88 17.51
CA ASP A 17 -11.43 11.48 17.09
C ASP A 17 -10.09 11.28 16.36
N PRO A 18 -9.28 10.25 16.69
CA PRO A 18 -8.20 9.88 15.78
C PRO A 18 -8.89 9.74 14.43
N PRO A 19 -8.40 10.38 13.34
CA PRO A 19 -9.04 10.22 12.06
C PRO A 19 -9.11 8.73 11.84
N ALA A 20 -10.34 8.21 11.92
CA ALA A 20 -10.62 6.79 11.92
C ALA A 20 -9.77 6.25 10.80
N SER A 21 -8.89 5.30 11.12
CA SER A 21 -8.04 4.60 10.16
C SER A 21 -8.94 4.25 9.00
N SER A 22 -8.92 5.11 8.00
CA SER A 22 -9.83 5.05 6.90
C SER A 22 -9.16 4.05 5.99
N THR A 23 -9.32 2.79 6.35
CA THR A 23 -9.43 1.69 5.41
C THR A 23 -10.70 1.87 4.57
N LEU A 24 -10.87 3.08 4.04
CA LEU A 24 -11.62 3.30 2.83
C LEU A 24 -10.68 2.82 1.73
N PRO A 25 -11.10 1.91 0.82
CA PRO A 25 -10.35 1.76 -0.40
C PRO A 25 -10.35 3.15 -1.05
N GLU A 26 -9.17 3.73 -1.24
CA GLU A 26 -8.93 5.07 -1.77
C GLU A 26 -9.31 5.14 -3.27
N GLN A 27 -10.53 4.71 -3.60
CA GLN A 27 -11.09 4.66 -4.93
C GLN A 27 -11.59 6.06 -5.28
N GLY A 28 -10.66 6.94 -5.66
CA GLY A 28 -11.02 8.26 -6.17
C GLY A 28 -9.88 9.26 -6.24
N ARG A 29 -8.76 9.02 -5.55
CA ARG A 29 -7.57 9.86 -5.70
C ARG A 29 -6.67 9.26 -6.77
N PRO A 30 -6.10 10.09 -7.67
CA PRO A 30 -5.06 9.62 -8.56
C PRO A 30 -3.87 9.17 -7.69
N GLU A 31 -3.50 7.89 -7.80
CA GLU A 31 -2.33 7.32 -7.12
C GLU A 31 -1.09 8.15 -7.51
N THR A 32 -0.38 8.73 -6.53
CA THR A 32 0.85 9.48 -6.81
C THR A 32 1.99 8.51 -7.15
N ASP A 33 3.09 9.03 -7.71
CA ASP A 33 4.27 8.18 -7.97
C ASP A 33 4.80 7.53 -6.70
N ALA A 34 4.69 8.21 -5.55
CA ALA A 34 5.06 7.68 -4.25
C ALA A 34 4.15 6.52 -3.82
N ASP A 35 2.84 6.64 -4.07
CA ASP A 35 1.88 5.56 -3.80
C ASP A 35 2.22 4.33 -4.65
N LEU A 36 2.47 4.53 -5.94
CA LEU A 36 2.83 3.46 -6.87
C LEU A 36 4.16 2.78 -6.51
N ALA A 37 5.10 3.48 -5.88
CA ALA A 37 6.35 2.87 -5.41
C ALA A 37 6.22 2.10 -4.10
N ARG A 38 5.21 2.39 -3.27
CA ARG A 38 5.11 1.94 -1.87
C ARG A 38 5.36 0.44 -1.66
N TYR A 39 4.57 -0.43 -2.29
CA TYR A 39 4.71 -1.89 -2.08
C TYR A 39 5.97 -2.45 -2.73
N THR A 40 6.48 -1.81 -3.78
CA THR A 40 7.77 -2.21 -4.39
C THR A 40 8.93 -1.92 -3.44
N SER A 41 8.88 -0.78 -2.73
CA SER A 41 9.84 -0.43 -1.68
C SER A 41 9.74 -1.38 -0.49
N LEU A 42 8.53 -1.67 0.00
CA LEU A 42 8.32 -2.59 1.13
C LEU A 42 8.87 -4.00 0.83
N LEU A 43 8.64 -4.53 -0.37
CA LEU A 43 9.23 -5.82 -0.76
C LEU A 43 10.75 -5.76 -0.85
N LYS A 44 11.31 -4.63 -1.30
CA LYS A 44 12.76 -4.43 -1.33
C LYS A 44 13.34 -4.41 0.09
N GLU A 45 12.79 -3.59 0.98
CA GLU A 45 13.24 -3.47 2.37
C GLU A 45 13.16 -4.83 3.08
N MET A 46 12.06 -5.56 2.90
CA MET A 46 11.91 -6.91 3.44
C MET A 46 12.96 -7.88 2.85
N GLY A 47 13.25 -7.75 1.56
CA GLY A 47 14.29 -8.49 0.87
C GLY A 47 15.71 -8.20 1.38
N ASP A 48 16.02 -6.93 1.64
CA ASP A 48 17.31 -6.49 2.19
C ASP A 48 17.54 -7.10 3.59
N ILE A 49 16.49 -7.14 4.43
CA ILE A 49 16.54 -7.77 5.77
C ILE A 49 16.72 -9.29 5.68
N GLN A 50 16.06 -9.92 4.70
CA GLN A 50 15.95 -11.37 4.60
C GLN A 50 16.99 -12.02 3.67
N GLY A 51 17.84 -11.21 3.01
CA GLY A 51 18.81 -11.65 2.01
C GLY A 51 18.17 -12.20 0.73
N VAL A 52 16.97 -11.74 0.37
CA VAL A 52 16.23 -12.21 -0.82
C VAL A 52 15.91 -11.04 -1.74
N VAL A 53 16.19 -11.18 -3.03
CA VAL A 53 15.89 -10.14 -4.01
C VAL A 53 14.52 -10.38 -4.66
N PRO A 54 13.51 -9.49 -4.48
CA PRO A 54 12.23 -9.61 -5.18
C PRO A 54 12.42 -9.50 -6.70
N GLN A 55 11.78 -10.41 -7.45
CA GLN A 55 11.80 -10.42 -8.90
C GLN A 55 10.56 -9.70 -9.45
N HIS A 56 10.75 -8.88 -10.48
CA HIS A 56 9.66 -8.16 -11.16
C HIS A 56 9.76 -8.34 -12.67
N THR A 57 8.63 -8.47 -13.34
CA THR A 57 8.54 -8.53 -14.80
C THR A 57 7.32 -7.78 -15.27
N GLU A 58 7.45 -6.91 -16.26
CA GLU A 58 6.33 -6.21 -16.89
C GLU A 58 6.19 -6.60 -18.36
N THR A 59 4.96 -6.83 -18.79
CA THR A 59 4.63 -7.14 -20.18
C THR A 59 3.45 -6.30 -20.62
N MET A 60 3.51 -5.73 -21.82
CA MET A 60 2.37 -5.02 -22.40
C MET A 60 1.40 -6.04 -22.98
N ILE A 61 0.15 -6.00 -22.54
CA ILE A 61 -0.92 -6.91 -22.98
C ILE A 61 -1.73 -6.27 -24.11
N GLN A 62 -1.96 -4.96 -24.03
CA GLN A 62 -2.71 -4.20 -25.04
C GLN A 62 -2.08 -2.83 -25.24
N GLN A 63 -2.08 -2.34 -26.48
CA GLN A 63 -1.54 -1.02 -26.84
C GLN A 63 -2.56 0.12 -26.70
N THR A 64 -3.82 -0.10 -27.12
CA THR A 64 -4.84 0.94 -27.14
C THR A 64 -6.21 0.37 -26.69
N PRO A 65 -6.73 0.76 -25.51
CA PRO A 65 -6.02 1.49 -24.46
C PRO A 65 -4.83 0.68 -23.90
N PRO A 66 -3.81 1.33 -23.32
CA PRO A 66 -2.64 0.63 -22.82
C PRO A 66 -2.99 -0.22 -21.59
N ILE A 67 -2.68 -1.50 -21.67
CA ILE A 67 -2.78 -2.45 -20.55
C ILE A 67 -1.42 -3.12 -20.38
N TRP A 68 -0.90 -3.05 -19.16
CA TRP A 68 0.34 -3.68 -18.74
C TRP A 68 0.03 -4.70 -17.67
N ARG A 69 0.71 -5.84 -17.73
CA ARG A 69 0.71 -6.87 -16.69
C ARG A 69 2.08 -6.90 -16.03
N GLY A 70 2.10 -6.64 -14.73
CA GLY A 70 3.23 -6.84 -13.84
C GLY A 70 3.12 -8.21 -13.19
N THR A 71 4.26 -8.85 -12.99
CA THR A 71 4.40 -10.06 -12.18
C THR A 71 5.47 -9.76 -11.14
N ALA A 72 5.17 -10.06 -9.88
CA ALA A 72 6.11 -9.96 -8.77
C ALA A 72 6.27 -11.33 -8.14
N SER A 73 7.50 -11.66 -7.73
CA SER A 73 7.81 -12.92 -7.06
C SER A 73 8.77 -12.69 -5.91
N TYR A 74 8.46 -13.27 -4.74
CA TYR A 74 9.26 -13.18 -3.54
C TYR A 74 9.14 -14.49 -2.73
N ARG A 75 10.29 -15.13 -2.42
CA ARG A 75 10.35 -16.39 -1.63
C ARG A 75 9.36 -17.48 -2.07
N GLY A 76 9.20 -17.66 -3.38
CA GLY A 76 8.28 -18.66 -3.95
C GLY A 76 6.81 -18.24 -3.98
N VAL A 77 6.45 -17.10 -3.39
CA VAL A 77 5.13 -16.47 -3.57
C VAL A 77 5.20 -15.58 -4.80
N SER A 78 4.25 -15.74 -5.72
CA SER A 78 4.14 -14.89 -6.90
C SER A 78 2.72 -14.40 -7.10
N ALA A 79 2.59 -13.19 -7.61
CA ALA A 79 1.31 -12.60 -7.96
C ALA A 79 1.43 -11.74 -9.21
N VAL A 80 0.28 -11.46 -9.81
CA VAL A 80 0.15 -10.64 -11.01
C VAL A 80 -0.72 -9.44 -10.73
N GLY A 81 -0.42 -8.33 -11.37
CA GLY A 81 -1.21 -7.10 -11.29
C GLY A 81 -1.25 -6.43 -12.65
N GLU A 82 -2.42 -5.94 -13.04
CA GLU A 82 -2.61 -5.25 -14.31
C GLU A 82 -2.78 -3.75 -14.06
N GLY A 83 -2.36 -2.91 -15.00
CA GLY A 83 -2.54 -1.47 -14.88
C GLY A 83 -2.37 -0.73 -16.19
N LYS A 84 -2.68 0.57 -16.17
CA LYS A 84 -2.57 1.44 -17.35
C LYS A 84 -1.13 1.76 -17.75
N GLY A 85 -0.16 1.41 -16.90
CA GLY A 85 1.27 1.59 -17.13
C GLY A 85 2.12 0.59 -16.37
N LYS A 86 3.42 0.50 -16.75
CA LYS A 86 4.40 -0.42 -16.13
C LYS A 86 4.46 -0.28 -14.60
N LYS A 87 4.52 0.95 -14.09
CA LYS A 87 4.62 1.25 -12.66
C LYS A 87 3.40 0.77 -11.89
N GLU A 88 2.21 1.07 -12.40
CA GLU A 88 0.94 0.66 -11.79
C GLU A 88 0.79 -0.88 -11.79
N ALA A 89 1.13 -1.53 -12.90
CA ALA A 89 1.07 -2.98 -13.01
C ALA A 89 2.05 -3.67 -12.04
N ARG A 90 3.28 -3.14 -11.92
CA ARG A 90 4.26 -3.60 -10.92
C ARG A 90 3.77 -3.37 -9.50
N HIS A 91 3.27 -2.18 -9.18
CA HIS A 91 2.73 -1.84 -7.88
C HIS A 91 1.67 -2.83 -7.43
N ARG A 92 0.68 -3.10 -8.29
CA ARG A 92 -0.40 -4.05 -7.99
C ARG A 92 0.12 -5.46 -7.78
N ALA A 93 1.04 -5.93 -8.63
CA ALA A 93 1.65 -7.25 -8.44
C ALA A 93 2.41 -7.34 -7.10
N SER A 94 3.21 -6.32 -6.76
CA SER A 94 3.96 -6.26 -5.50
C SER A 94 3.04 -6.17 -4.28
N LYS A 95 1.93 -5.44 -4.38
CA LYS A 95 0.91 -5.36 -3.34
C LYS A 95 0.33 -6.74 -3.04
N GLU A 96 -0.07 -7.47 -4.06
CA GLU A 96 -0.65 -8.81 -3.89
C GLU A 96 0.36 -9.78 -3.25
N VAL A 97 1.62 -9.78 -3.71
CA VAL A 97 2.68 -10.57 -3.06
C VAL A 97 2.86 -10.17 -1.60
N TYR A 98 2.91 -8.88 -1.29
CA TYR A 98 3.06 -8.39 0.08
C TYR A 98 1.90 -8.85 0.96
N LEU A 99 0.66 -8.75 0.48
CA LEU A 99 -0.52 -9.23 1.21
C LEU A 99 -0.49 -10.76 1.42
N LEU A 100 -0.09 -11.53 0.42
CA LEU A 100 0.04 -13.00 0.53
C LEU A 100 1.09 -13.43 1.55
N LEU A 101 2.14 -12.64 1.76
CA LEU A 101 3.19 -12.93 2.74
C LEU A 101 2.79 -12.59 4.19
N HIS A 102 1.74 -11.79 4.38
CA HIS A 102 1.25 -11.35 5.68
C HIS A 102 -0.12 -11.95 6.04
N ARG A 103 -0.53 -12.99 5.31
CA ARG A 103 -1.75 -13.76 5.57
C ARG A 103 -1.44 -14.98 6.41
#